data_AF-A0A914J3X8-F1
#
_entry.id   AF-A0A914J3X8-F1
#
_cell.length_a   1.000
_cell.length_b   1.000
_cell.length_c   1.000
_cell.angle_alpha   90.00
_cell.angle_beta   90.00
_cell.angle_gamma   90.00
#
_symmetry.space_group_name_H-M   'P 1'
#
loop_
_entity.id
_entity.type
_entity.pdbx_description
1 polymer ?
#
loop_
_entity_poly.entity_id
_entity_poly.type
_entity_poly.pdbx_seq_one_letter_code
_entity_poly.pdbx_strand_id
1 'polypeptide(L)'
;MTASPILSPVDSDGNLSNNSSNFINSKIMNHLQPKKSNNFDNLFEKVMNELKEDFSTNFISNFNENEQEILSERFKQFFDHSVFGGKLSRSRLGFAIYECLKPDATKIELKQALTVILTIELLQATFLVVDDIMDGGETRRGKPCWHRIQGIGNMALNHALRLQNYVNLAILKTIPNHKNLLLILKTVWETIQTTSDGQELDGISCTSTKYLNFERYKQIVENKTSRYTFYHPISIGLYLADETTYLSQVLNISNMFGYYFQVQDDYLDFLDNDELTGKTSCDIQEGKCTWFSCKTIEILSKTNEKKYDLFINLYGKNDEKSIKDARKIMLEYYSFIIMLKRILSSSTTNWTIIGRNFSKTNNVLAKKIVEKTTGNVTIVELESIPESSKPRLDVDDHSKCVLCRANLPTKVKYTDVLILEQFMREDGTVLPQELTGLCRKQQLTVERCVMQAHWAGLFPDKTLPDFDRTGYKRFNRYWDDDFDMYKTAVKVKPGIMFYIHQYNPRGSLFKSPKNVK
;
A
#
# COMPACT_ATOMS: atom_id res chain seq x y z
N MET A 1 11.28 -11.36 35.47
CA MET A 1 9.94 -11.96 35.53
C MET A 1 9.35 -11.93 34.13
N THR A 2 9.01 -13.10 33.60
CA THR A 2 8.57 -13.36 32.23
C THR A 2 7.13 -12.88 32.03
N ALA A 3 6.91 -11.94 31.11
CA ALA A 3 5.56 -11.52 30.72
C ALA A 3 5.00 -12.51 29.69
N SER A 4 4.03 -13.32 30.12
CA SER A 4 3.14 -14.09 29.25
C SER A 4 2.13 -13.15 28.57
N PRO A 5 1.59 -13.50 27.38
CA PRO A 5 0.61 -12.67 26.70
C PRO A 5 -0.71 -12.67 27.48
N ILE A 6 -1.26 -11.47 27.70
CA ILE A 6 -2.54 -11.25 28.38
C ILE A 6 -3.66 -11.81 27.51
N LEU A 7 -4.16 -12.98 27.87
CA LEU A 7 -5.48 -13.47 27.49
C LEU A 7 -6.53 -12.66 28.27
N SER A 8 -7.61 -12.29 27.59
CA SER A 8 -8.78 -11.62 28.18
C SER A 8 -9.33 -12.46 29.36
N PRO A 9 -9.87 -11.83 30.42
CA PRO A 9 -10.44 -12.57 31.55
C PRO A 9 -11.66 -13.36 31.07
N VAL A 10 -11.67 -14.66 31.40
CA VAL A 10 -12.78 -15.59 31.18
C VAL A 10 -13.44 -15.78 32.55
N ASP A 11 -14.75 -15.57 32.64
CA ASP A 11 -15.49 -15.77 33.88
C ASP A 11 -15.53 -17.27 34.24
N SER A 12 -15.82 -17.60 35.50
CA SER A 12 -15.67 -18.93 36.11
C SER A 12 -16.46 -20.08 35.47
N ASP A 13 -17.31 -19.78 34.48
CA ASP A 13 -18.09 -20.76 33.71
C ASP A 13 -17.73 -20.84 32.21
N GLY A 14 -16.61 -20.23 31.78
CA GLY A 14 -16.06 -20.47 30.43
C GLY A 14 -16.79 -19.81 29.26
N ASN A 15 -17.71 -18.87 29.51
CA ASN A 15 -18.40 -18.13 28.45
C ASN A 15 -17.78 -16.74 28.20
N LEU A 16 -17.53 -16.42 26.92
CA LEU A 16 -17.17 -15.07 26.46
C LEU A 16 -18.35 -14.12 26.70
N SER A 17 -18.17 -13.07 27.51
CA SER A 17 -19.22 -12.09 27.79
C SER A 17 -19.53 -11.23 26.56
N ASN A 18 -20.69 -11.50 25.95
CA ASN A 18 -21.28 -10.77 24.82
C ASN A 18 -21.88 -9.41 25.23
N ASN A 19 -21.10 -8.51 25.85
CA ASN A 19 -21.63 -7.22 26.31
C ASN A 19 -20.93 -5.96 25.77
N SER A 20 -20.14 -6.07 24.69
CA SER A 20 -19.52 -4.90 24.03
C SER A 20 -20.20 -4.47 22.72
N SER A 21 -21.28 -5.15 22.28
CA SER A 21 -21.89 -4.92 20.96
C SER A 21 -22.94 -3.80 20.88
N ASN A 22 -23.22 -3.07 21.97
CA ASN A 22 -24.30 -2.05 21.99
C ASN A 22 -23.83 -0.57 22.06
N PHE A 23 -22.54 -0.27 21.84
CA PHE A 23 -22.01 1.10 21.96
C PHE A 23 -21.56 1.77 20.66
N ILE A 24 -22.00 1.27 19.49
CA ILE A 24 -21.81 1.95 18.22
C ILE A 24 -23.13 2.61 17.82
N ASN A 25 -23.24 3.90 18.13
CA ASN A 25 -24.36 4.76 17.77
C ASN A 25 -24.73 4.57 16.28
N SER A 26 -26.01 4.31 15.98
CA SER A 26 -26.53 4.11 14.62
C SER A 26 -26.28 5.29 13.67
N LYS A 27 -26.03 6.49 14.21
CA LYS A 27 -25.54 7.65 13.44
C LYS A 27 -24.18 7.40 12.79
N ILE A 28 -23.22 6.79 13.48
CA ILE A 28 -21.85 6.59 12.98
C ILE A 28 -21.84 5.58 11.83
N MET A 29 -22.61 4.48 11.93
CA MET A 29 -22.64 3.45 10.90
C MET A 29 -23.24 3.93 9.56
N ASN A 30 -24.24 4.81 9.59
CA ASN A 30 -24.81 5.38 8.35
C ASN A 30 -23.87 6.42 7.68
N HIS A 31 -22.94 7.01 8.45
CA HIS A 31 -21.93 7.96 7.94
C HIS A 31 -20.58 7.29 7.58
N LEU A 32 -20.38 6.01 7.93
CA LEU A 32 -19.20 5.22 7.59
C LEU A 32 -19.26 4.58 6.19
N GLN A 33 -20.21 4.96 5.34
CA GLN A 33 -20.02 4.77 3.90
C GLN A 33 -18.99 5.81 3.46
N PRO A 34 -17.75 5.45 3.09
CA PRO A 34 -16.81 6.41 2.54
C PRO A 34 -17.40 6.86 1.20
N LYS A 35 -18.23 7.90 1.20
CA LYS A 35 -18.36 8.74 0.03
C LYS A 35 -16.92 9.16 -0.26
N LYS A 36 -16.39 8.79 -1.44
CA LYS A 36 -15.15 9.38 -1.94
C LYS A 36 -15.41 10.88 -2.03
N SER A 37 -15.16 11.57 -0.92
CA SER A 37 -15.17 13.01 -0.86
C SER A 37 -13.92 13.44 -1.63
N ASN A 38 -14.13 14.01 -2.82
CA ASN A 38 -13.04 14.63 -3.57
C ASN A 38 -12.64 15.98 -2.94
N ASN A 39 -13.19 16.37 -1.77
CA ASN A 39 -12.91 17.68 -1.17
C ASN A 39 -11.43 17.90 -0.90
N PHE A 40 -10.72 16.87 -0.40
CA PHE A 40 -9.27 16.96 -0.21
C PHE A 40 -8.58 17.30 -1.54
N ASP A 41 -8.78 16.48 -2.57
CA ASP A 41 -8.08 16.65 -3.85
C ASP A 41 -8.49 17.96 -4.57
N ASN A 42 -9.75 18.38 -4.42
CA ASN A 42 -10.27 19.62 -5.00
C ASN A 42 -9.69 20.88 -4.35
N LEU A 43 -9.42 20.84 -3.05
CA LEU A 43 -8.93 22.00 -2.28
C LEU A 43 -7.40 21.98 -2.13
N PHE A 44 -6.77 20.81 -2.21
CA PHE A 44 -5.35 20.60 -1.92
C PHE A 44 -4.44 21.58 -2.67
N GLU A 45 -4.52 21.60 -4.00
CA GLU A 45 -3.65 22.46 -4.83
C GLU A 45 -3.81 23.93 -4.47
N LYS A 46 -5.06 24.38 -4.27
CA LYS A 46 -5.33 25.77 -3.89
C LYS A 46 -4.73 26.10 -2.53
N VAL A 47 -5.01 25.28 -1.51
CA VAL A 47 -4.57 25.52 -0.14
C VAL A 47 -3.05 25.44 -0.01
N MET A 48 -2.41 24.46 -0.66
CA MET A 48 -0.95 24.33 -0.66
C MET A 48 -0.27 25.51 -1.33
N ASN A 49 -0.80 26.01 -2.45
CA ASN A 49 -0.25 27.20 -3.10
C ASN A 49 -0.44 28.46 -2.24
N GLU A 50 -1.58 28.60 -1.55
CA GLU A 50 -1.78 29.71 -0.60
C GLU A 50 -0.80 29.63 0.58
N LEU A 51 -0.55 28.44 1.13
CA LEU A 51 0.47 28.22 2.17
C LEU A 51 1.88 28.54 1.67
N LYS A 52 2.21 28.16 0.42
CA LYS A 52 3.49 28.48 -0.20
C LYS A 52 3.69 29.98 -0.32
N GLU A 53 2.72 30.69 -0.89
CA GLU A 53 2.82 32.13 -1.09
C GLU A 53 2.96 32.85 0.25
N ASP A 54 2.14 32.53 1.24
CA ASP A 54 2.24 33.14 2.58
C ASP A 54 3.56 32.75 3.27
N PHE A 55 4.05 31.52 3.17
CA PHE A 55 5.38 31.15 3.70
C PHE A 55 6.52 31.98 3.11
N SER A 56 6.48 32.19 1.78
CA SER A 56 7.56 32.85 1.05
C SER A 56 7.59 34.36 1.23
N THR A 57 6.45 35.02 1.45
CA THR A 57 6.39 36.49 1.57
C THR A 57 6.26 36.98 3.01
N ASN A 58 5.94 36.10 3.96
CA ASN A 58 5.77 36.50 5.36
C ASN A 58 7.12 36.76 6.04
N PHE A 59 7.17 37.67 7.02
CA PHE A 59 8.38 38.08 7.76
C PHE A 59 9.53 38.72 6.96
N ILE A 60 9.33 39.05 5.67
CA ILE A 60 10.36 39.73 4.87
C ILE A 60 10.06 41.20 4.58
N SER A 61 8.94 41.74 5.08
CA SER A 61 8.52 43.13 4.82
C SER A 61 9.51 44.20 5.32
N ASN A 62 10.42 43.84 6.23
CA ASN A 62 11.42 44.76 6.78
C ASN A 62 12.65 44.94 5.87
N PHE A 63 12.75 44.17 4.79
CA PHE A 63 13.82 44.27 3.80
C PHE A 63 13.41 45.21 2.66
N ASN A 64 14.39 45.70 1.88
CA ASN A 64 14.07 46.44 0.64
C ASN A 64 13.48 45.50 -0.43
N GLU A 65 12.87 46.06 -1.48
CA GLU A 65 12.15 45.29 -2.52
C GLU A 65 13.02 44.22 -3.19
N ASN A 66 14.27 44.56 -3.53
CA ASN A 66 15.20 43.62 -4.17
C ASN A 66 15.52 42.43 -3.25
N GLU A 67 15.80 42.67 -1.98
CA GLU A 67 16.06 41.61 -1.01
C GLU A 67 14.81 40.76 -0.72
N GLN A 68 13.62 41.37 -0.74
CA GLN A 68 12.36 40.64 -0.59
C GLN A 68 12.16 39.64 -1.75
N GLU A 69 12.45 40.06 -2.98
CA GLU A 69 12.34 39.19 -4.15
C GLU A 69 13.29 37.99 -4.05
N ILE A 70 14.57 38.24 -3.73
CA ILE A 70 15.59 37.20 -3.55
C ILE A 70 15.18 36.18 -2.47
N LEU A 71 14.72 36.65 -1.31
CA LEU A 71 14.29 35.80 -0.21
C LEU A 71 13.04 34.99 -0.57
N SER A 72 12.03 35.65 -1.15
CA SER A 72 10.78 35.02 -1.58
C SER A 72 11.04 33.90 -2.59
N GLU A 73 11.89 34.16 -3.59
CA GLU A 73 12.25 33.15 -4.58
C GLU A 73 12.93 31.94 -3.93
N ARG A 74 13.91 32.16 -3.03
CA ARG A 74 14.58 31.08 -2.29
C ARG A 74 13.59 30.24 -1.48
N PHE A 75 12.64 30.87 -0.80
CA PHE A 75 11.65 30.18 0.00
C PHE A 75 10.64 29.40 -0.86
N LYS A 76 10.25 29.93 -2.03
CA LYS A 76 9.43 29.18 -2.99
C LYS A 76 10.16 27.93 -3.50
N GLN A 77 11.43 28.07 -3.89
CA GLN A 77 12.25 26.93 -4.30
C GLN A 77 12.35 25.87 -3.21
N PHE A 78 12.60 26.28 -1.96
CA PHE A 78 12.66 25.35 -0.83
C PHE A 78 11.34 24.61 -0.60
N PHE A 79 10.22 25.34 -0.64
CA PHE A 79 8.89 24.79 -0.42
C PHE A 79 8.52 23.80 -1.53
N ASP A 80 8.69 24.19 -2.79
CA ASP A 80 8.42 23.34 -3.97
C ASP A 80 9.29 22.07 -3.98
N HIS A 81 10.53 22.17 -3.49
CA HIS A 81 11.44 21.04 -3.40
C HIS A 81 11.09 20.06 -2.26
N SER A 82 10.92 20.58 -1.05
CA SER A 82 10.93 19.77 0.18
C SER A 82 9.55 19.37 0.67
N VAL A 83 8.52 20.17 0.37
CA VAL A 83 7.15 19.93 0.86
C VAL A 83 6.38 19.00 -0.08
N PHE A 84 6.43 19.25 -1.39
CA PHE A 84 5.70 18.46 -2.39
C PHE A 84 6.31 17.07 -2.66
N GLY A 85 5.54 16.20 -3.31
CA GLY A 85 5.97 14.86 -3.76
C GLY A 85 5.79 13.74 -2.74
N GLY A 86 5.24 14.02 -1.56
CA GLY A 86 4.84 13.01 -0.59
C GLY A 86 3.49 12.35 -0.92
N LYS A 87 3.17 11.24 -0.24
CA LYS A 87 1.87 10.55 -0.35
C LYS A 87 0.73 11.29 0.36
N LEU A 88 1.05 12.32 1.15
CA LEU A 88 0.10 13.11 1.95
C LEU A 88 -0.72 12.27 2.93
N SER A 89 -0.21 11.12 3.36
CA SER A 89 -0.96 10.18 4.20
C SER A 89 -1.39 10.80 5.53
N ARG A 90 -0.57 11.70 6.10
CA ARG A 90 -0.83 12.35 7.39
C ARG A 90 -1.99 13.32 7.27
N SER A 91 -1.91 14.23 6.30
CA SER A 91 -2.96 15.21 6.03
C SER A 91 -4.27 14.55 5.56
N ARG A 92 -4.20 13.53 4.69
CA ARG A 92 -5.39 12.76 4.29
C ARG A 92 -6.06 12.08 5.48
N LEU A 93 -5.29 11.51 6.39
CA LEU A 93 -5.81 10.88 7.60
C LEU A 93 -6.52 11.90 8.50
N GLY A 94 -5.87 13.02 8.83
CA GLY A 94 -6.47 14.06 9.67
C GLY A 94 -7.72 14.69 9.04
N PHE A 95 -7.69 14.94 7.73
CA PHE A 95 -8.82 15.53 7.03
C PHE A 95 -10.00 14.58 6.89
N ALA A 96 -9.74 13.29 6.64
CA ALA A 96 -10.80 12.28 6.60
C ALA A 96 -11.54 12.17 7.95
N ILE A 97 -10.83 12.30 9.08
CA ILE A 97 -11.45 12.32 10.41
C ILE A 97 -12.35 13.54 10.58
N TYR A 98 -11.87 14.73 10.19
CA TYR A 98 -12.66 15.95 10.25
C TYR A 98 -13.93 15.84 9.40
N GLU A 99 -13.82 15.40 8.14
CA GLU A 99 -14.97 15.26 7.24
C GLU A 99 -16.00 14.25 7.75
N CYS A 100 -15.56 13.15 8.37
CA CYS A 100 -16.46 12.16 8.95
C CYS A 100 -17.27 12.72 10.13
N LEU A 101 -16.68 13.62 10.92
CA LEU A 101 -17.31 14.20 12.11
C LEU A 101 -18.08 15.49 11.83
N LYS A 102 -17.74 16.19 10.74
CA LYS A 102 -18.41 17.43 10.30
C LYS A 102 -18.89 17.28 8.84
N PRO A 103 -19.85 16.38 8.54
CA PRO A 103 -20.33 16.14 7.18
C PRO A 103 -21.03 17.36 6.56
N ASP A 104 -21.56 18.26 7.39
CA ASP A 104 -22.26 19.48 6.98
C ASP A 104 -21.35 20.73 6.95
N ALA A 105 -20.02 20.54 7.05
CA ALA A 105 -19.06 21.63 7.02
C ALA A 105 -19.19 22.47 5.73
N THR A 106 -19.22 23.79 5.90
CA THR A 106 -19.21 24.74 4.80
C THR A 106 -17.89 24.66 4.03
N LYS A 107 -17.87 25.19 2.79
CA LYS A 107 -16.63 25.29 2.00
C LYS A 107 -15.53 26.08 2.71
N ILE A 108 -15.90 27.06 3.53
CA ILE A 108 -14.95 27.88 4.31
C ILE A 108 -14.34 27.03 5.41
N GLU A 109 -15.17 26.32 6.19
CA GLU A 109 -14.71 25.44 7.26
C GLU A 109 -13.84 24.29 6.73
N LEU A 110 -14.24 23.65 5.62
CA LEU A 110 -13.42 22.63 4.95
C LEU A 110 -12.05 23.17 4.54
N LYS A 111 -12.01 24.38 3.96
CA LYS A 111 -10.75 25.03 3.60
C LYS A 111 -9.89 25.29 4.84
N GLN A 112 -10.46 25.89 5.90
CA GLN A 112 -9.74 26.18 7.13
C GLN A 112 -9.19 24.92 7.79
N ALA A 113 -10.00 23.87 7.90
CA ALA A 113 -9.60 22.58 8.44
C ALA A 113 -8.46 21.96 7.62
N LEU A 114 -8.58 21.96 6.29
CA LEU A 114 -7.54 21.44 5.41
C LEU A 114 -6.24 22.24 5.54
N THR A 115 -6.30 23.58 5.59
CA THR A 115 -5.12 24.43 5.79
C THR A 115 -4.40 24.07 7.10
N VAL A 116 -5.13 23.94 8.21
CA VAL A 116 -4.55 23.55 9.51
C VAL A 116 -3.96 22.13 9.46
N ILE A 117 -4.63 21.19 8.81
CA ILE A 117 -4.13 19.81 8.73
C ILE A 117 -2.90 19.69 7.82
N LEU A 118 -2.83 20.47 6.73
CA LEU A 118 -1.69 20.48 5.82
C LEU A 118 -0.43 21.07 6.46
N THR A 119 -0.53 21.86 7.54
CA THR A 119 0.67 22.31 8.25
C THR A 119 1.47 21.16 8.85
N ILE A 120 0.87 19.98 9.04
CA ILE A 120 1.59 18.76 9.46
C ILE A 120 2.54 18.26 8.36
N GLU A 121 2.18 18.43 7.09
CA GLU A 121 3.09 18.10 5.98
C GLU A 121 4.28 19.07 5.93
N LEU A 122 4.07 20.34 6.32
CA LEU A 122 5.17 21.30 6.48
C LEU A 122 6.10 20.88 7.63
N LEU A 123 5.52 20.45 8.74
CA LEU A 123 6.30 19.96 9.88
C LEU A 123 7.07 18.67 9.53
N GLN A 124 6.46 17.75 8.79
CA GLN A 124 7.17 16.59 8.26
C GLN A 124 8.34 17.02 7.35
N ALA A 125 8.14 18.00 6.48
CA ALA A 125 9.22 18.49 5.61
C ALA A 125 10.37 19.09 6.42
N THR A 126 10.10 19.80 7.51
CA THR A 126 11.13 20.22 8.48
C THR A 126 11.91 19.03 9.00
N PHE A 127 11.23 18.00 9.53
CA PHE A 127 11.90 16.83 10.10
C PHE A 127 12.77 16.12 9.06
N LEU A 128 12.27 15.92 7.85
CA LEU A 128 13.02 15.25 6.77
C LEU A 128 14.28 16.04 6.39
N VAL A 129 14.21 17.37 6.28
CA VAL A 129 15.39 18.18 5.93
C VAL A 129 16.47 18.09 7.00
N VAL A 130 16.09 18.12 8.28
CA VAL A 130 17.04 18.00 9.39
C VAL A 130 17.61 16.58 9.46
N ASP A 131 16.75 15.56 9.34
CA ASP A 131 17.12 14.12 9.29
C ASP A 131 18.11 13.84 8.16
N ASP A 132 17.82 14.32 6.95
CA ASP A 132 18.70 14.18 5.78
C ASP A 132 20.09 14.80 6.04
N ILE A 133 20.20 15.87 6.83
CA ILE A 133 21.50 16.49 7.17
C ILE A 133 22.23 15.67 8.24
N MET A 134 21.51 15.21 9.26
CA MET A 134 22.09 14.41 10.35
C MET A 134 22.63 13.07 9.85
N ASP A 135 21.89 12.41 8.95
CA ASP A 135 22.22 11.10 8.38
C ASP A 135 23.04 11.24 7.07
N GLY A 136 23.38 12.47 6.66
CA GLY A 136 24.16 12.72 5.44
C GLY A 136 23.48 12.22 4.16
N GLY A 137 22.15 12.15 4.12
CA GLY A 137 21.36 11.57 3.04
C GLY A 137 21.64 12.17 1.66
N GLU A 138 21.77 11.33 0.65
CA GLU A 138 22.01 11.74 -0.73
C GLU A 138 20.71 12.04 -1.50
N THR A 139 19.69 11.20 -1.33
CA THR A 139 18.41 11.32 -2.05
C THR A 139 17.20 11.18 -1.14
N ARG A 140 16.14 11.94 -1.46
CA ARG A 140 14.84 11.92 -0.80
C ARG A 140 13.73 12.11 -1.84
N ARG A 141 12.74 11.20 -1.84
CA ARG A 141 11.61 11.22 -2.79
C ARG A 141 12.06 11.24 -4.26
N GLY A 142 13.15 10.53 -4.57
CA GLY A 142 13.72 10.46 -5.92
C GLY A 142 14.42 11.74 -6.40
N LYS A 143 14.70 12.70 -5.51
CA LYS A 143 15.46 13.93 -5.78
C LYS A 143 16.67 14.01 -4.83
N PRO A 144 17.72 14.78 -5.16
CA PRO A 144 18.78 15.07 -4.20
C PRO A 144 18.22 15.70 -2.92
N CYS A 145 18.77 15.36 -1.76
CA CYS A 145 18.38 16.00 -0.50
C CYS A 145 18.60 17.53 -0.57
N TRP A 146 17.77 18.32 0.13
CA TRP A 146 17.80 19.79 -0.01
C TRP A 146 19.17 20.40 0.29
N HIS A 147 19.89 19.87 1.29
CA HIS A 147 21.23 20.33 1.65
C HIS A 147 22.30 20.01 0.59
N ARG A 148 22.02 19.08 -0.33
CA ARG A 148 22.89 18.70 -1.46
C ARG A 148 22.70 19.58 -2.69
N ILE A 149 21.68 20.43 -2.71
CA ILE A 149 21.48 21.40 -3.81
C ILE A 149 22.60 22.44 -3.79
N GLN A 150 23.16 22.73 -4.96
CA GLN A 150 24.25 23.68 -5.12
C GLN A 150 23.86 25.06 -4.52
N GLY A 151 24.73 25.58 -3.65
CA GLY A 151 24.51 26.86 -2.97
C GLY A 151 23.58 26.81 -1.74
N ILE A 152 23.09 25.63 -1.34
CA ILE A 152 22.30 25.46 -0.11
C ILE A 152 23.20 25.01 1.06
N GLY A 153 23.77 23.80 0.99
CA GLY A 153 24.56 23.25 2.11
C GLY A 153 23.82 23.32 3.45
N ASN A 154 24.53 23.76 4.50
CA ASN A 154 23.96 23.87 5.85
C ASN A 154 22.88 24.96 6.00
N MET A 155 22.70 25.85 5.01
CA MET A 155 21.56 26.80 5.03
C MET A 155 20.20 26.10 5.02
N ALA A 156 20.16 24.83 4.60
CA ALA A 156 18.98 23.97 4.72
C ALA A 156 18.41 23.92 6.15
N LEU A 157 19.26 23.98 7.20
CA LEU A 157 18.81 24.04 8.59
C LEU A 157 17.98 25.31 8.87
N ASN A 158 18.46 26.46 8.40
CA ASN A 158 17.73 27.73 8.56
C ASN A 158 16.39 27.70 7.82
N HIS A 159 16.34 27.08 6.63
CA HIS A 159 15.11 26.88 5.88
C HIS A 159 14.11 25.99 6.65
N ALA A 160 14.57 24.90 7.25
CA ALA A 160 13.75 24.00 8.06
C ALA A 160 13.20 24.68 9.33
N LEU A 161 14.04 25.44 10.04
CA LEU A 161 13.64 26.22 11.22
C LEU A 161 12.58 27.27 10.87
N ARG A 162 12.76 27.98 9.74
CA ARG A 162 11.77 28.94 9.26
C ARG A 162 10.42 28.27 8.99
N LEU A 163 10.42 27.11 8.32
CA LEU A 163 9.19 26.36 8.03
C LEU A 163 8.50 25.87 9.30
N GLN A 164 9.26 25.38 10.28
CA GLN A 164 8.73 24.98 11.58
C GLN A 164 8.03 26.14 12.29
N ASN A 165 8.65 27.32 12.32
CA ASN A 165 8.08 28.51 12.95
C ASN A 165 6.83 29.00 12.21
N TYR A 166 6.79 28.85 10.89
CA TYR A 166 5.65 29.22 10.06
C TYR A 166 4.39 28.41 10.38
N VAL A 167 4.51 27.12 10.74
CA VAL A 167 3.37 26.23 11.06
C VAL A 167 2.42 26.86 12.07
N ASN A 168 2.91 27.33 13.22
CA ASN A 168 2.07 27.92 14.25
C ASN A 168 1.39 29.20 13.77
N LEU A 169 2.07 30.02 12.98
CA LEU A 169 1.49 31.24 12.42
C LEU A 169 0.39 30.93 11.39
N ALA A 170 0.59 29.95 10.52
CA ALA A 170 -0.41 29.52 9.56
C ALA A 170 -1.70 29.06 10.26
N ILE A 171 -1.58 28.31 11.36
CA ILE A 171 -2.72 27.90 12.19
C ILE A 171 -3.42 29.11 12.81
N LEU A 172 -2.66 29.99 13.46
CA LEU A 172 -3.18 31.22 14.11
C LEU A 172 -3.96 32.10 13.13
N LYS A 173 -3.42 32.32 11.92
CA LYS A 173 -4.10 33.12 10.87
C LYS A 173 -5.37 32.45 10.36
N THR A 174 -5.38 31.12 10.28
CA THR A 174 -6.48 30.37 9.65
C THR A 174 -7.70 30.24 10.55
N ILE A 175 -7.48 29.99 11.84
CA ILE A 175 -8.52 29.70 12.82
C ILE A 175 -8.39 30.54 14.12
N PRO A 176 -8.28 31.88 14.04
CA PRO A 176 -7.95 32.73 15.20
C PRO A 176 -8.97 32.67 16.35
N ASN A 177 -10.23 32.36 16.04
CA ASN A 177 -11.33 32.32 17.00
C ASN A 177 -11.83 30.90 17.30
N HIS A 178 -11.11 29.86 16.85
CA HIS A 178 -11.55 28.48 17.06
C HIS A 178 -11.38 28.07 18.52
N LYS A 179 -12.41 27.47 19.11
CA LYS A 179 -12.45 27.16 20.56
C LYS A 179 -11.28 26.28 21.02
N ASN A 180 -10.82 25.38 20.16
CA ASN A 180 -9.71 24.45 20.41
C ASN A 180 -8.34 24.94 19.89
N LEU A 181 -8.19 26.22 19.51
CA LEU A 181 -6.95 26.76 18.96
C LEU A 181 -5.72 26.45 19.84
N LEU A 182 -5.83 26.68 21.15
CA LEU A 182 -4.73 26.42 22.09
C LEU A 182 -4.38 24.92 22.18
N LEU A 183 -5.37 24.03 22.09
CA LEU A 183 -5.13 22.59 22.07
C LEU A 183 -4.40 22.16 20.79
N ILE A 184 -4.79 22.71 19.64
CA ILE A 184 -4.15 22.47 18.35
C ILE A 184 -2.69 22.95 18.37
N LEU A 185 -2.44 24.18 18.83
CA LEU A 185 -1.07 24.72 18.95
C LEU A 185 -0.22 23.93 19.94
N LYS A 186 -0.79 23.55 21.09
CA LYS A 186 -0.13 22.67 22.06
C LYS A 186 0.24 21.33 21.43
N THR A 187 -0.66 20.75 20.66
CA THR A 187 -0.48 19.46 19.96
C THR A 187 0.65 19.55 18.94
N VAL A 188 0.75 20.65 18.17
CA VAL A 188 1.89 20.90 17.27
C VAL A 188 3.19 21.03 18.06
N TRP A 189 3.20 21.78 19.16
CA TRP A 189 4.39 21.92 20.01
C TRP A 189 4.83 20.58 20.59
N GLU A 190 3.89 19.77 21.12
CA GLU A 190 4.16 18.41 21.62
C GLU A 190 4.68 17.51 20.50
N THR A 191 4.19 17.66 19.27
CA THR A 191 4.70 16.92 18.10
C THR A 191 6.17 17.24 17.87
N ILE A 192 6.54 18.51 17.88
CA ILE A 192 7.93 18.95 17.69
C ILE A 192 8.83 18.36 18.79
N GLN A 193 8.44 18.51 20.06
CA GLN A 193 9.27 18.02 21.17
C GLN A 193 9.40 16.49 21.15
N THR A 194 8.29 15.76 21.08
CA THR A 194 8.31 14.28 21.11
C THR A 194 9.06 13.70 19.91
N THR A 195 8.95 14.30 18.72
CA THR A 195 9.69 13.83 17.54
C THR A 195 11.18 14.10 17.70
N SER A 196 11.57 15.27 18.20
CA SER A 196 12.97 15.60 18.48
C SER A 196 13.57 14.67 19.55
N ASP A 197 12.87 14.40 20.64
CA ASP A 197 13.32 13.47 21.68
C ASP A 197 13.46 12.04 21.14
N GLY A 198 12.54 11.63 20.26
CA GLY A 198 12.61 10.36 19.55
C GLY A 198 13.83 10.28 18.62
N GLN A 199 14.14 11.37 17.91
CA GLN A 199 15.32 11.47 17.04
C GLN A 199 16.62 11.44 17.85
N GLU A 200 16.69 12.13 18.99
CA GLU A 200 17.84 12.09 19.89
C GLU A 200 18.08 10.66 20.40
N LEU A 201 17.01 9.97 20.81
CA LEU A 201 17.10 8.59 21.27
C LEU A 201 17.60 7.63 20.17
N ASP A 202 17.17 7.87 18.93
CA ASP A 202 17.64 7.15 17.75
C ASP A 202 19.15 7.41 17.48
N GLY A 203 19.56 8.68 17.50
CA GLY A 203 20.96 9.08 17.35
C GLY A 203 21.88 8.50 18.44
N ILE A 204 21.50 8.57 19.71
CA ILE A 204 22.27 7.98 20.83
C ILE A 204 22.47 6.47 20.62
N SER A 205 21.52 5.79 20.00
CA SER A 205 21.60 4.33 19.81
C SER A 205 22.77 3.92 18.91
N CYS A 206 23.24 4.81 18.04
CA CYS A 206 24.38 4.61 17.16
C CYS A 206 25.72 4.55 17.93
N THR A 207 25.77 5.05 19.17
CA THR A 207 27.01 5.13 19.96
C THR A 207 27.43 3.81 20.60
N SER A 208 26.49 2.86 20.77
CA SER A 208 26.80 1.59 21.41
C SER A 208 25.74 0.54 21.13
N THR A 209 26.20 -0.64 20.74
CA THR A 209 25.35 -1.81 20.50
C THR A 209 24.58 -2.29 21.73
N LYS A 210 24.99 -1.91 22.95
CA LYS A 210 24.25 -2.21 24.19
C LYS A 210 22.84 -1.60 24.22
N TYR A 211 22.61 -0.57 23.40
CA TYR A 211 21.33 0.11 23.30
C TYR A 211 20.34 -0.55 22.34
N LEU A 212 20.79 -1.54 21.57
CA LEU A 212 19.99 -2.22 20.55
C LEU A 212 19.10 -3.28 21.19
N ASN A 213 17.92 -2.86 21.65
CA ASN A 213 16.91 -3.75 22.22
C ASN A 213 15.49 -3.24 21.95
N PHE A 214 14.51 -4.14 22.06
CA PHE A 214 13.12 -3.83 21.74
C PHE A 214 12.45 -2.81 22.66
N GLU A 215 12.91 -2.66 23.89
CA GLU A 215 12.38 -1.65 24.82
C GLU A 215 12.74 -0.24 24.31
N ARG A 216 14.01 -0.03 23.96
CA ARG A 216 14.46 1.22 23.34
C ARG A 216 13.84 1.44 21.97
N TYR A 217 13.81 0.42 21.13
CA TYR A 217 13.18 0.49 19.81
C TYR A 217 11.73 0.99 19.92
N LYS A 218 10.94 0.41 20.84
CA LYS A 218 9.56 0.83 21.07
C LYS A 218 9.47 2.32 21.45
N GLN A 219 10.35 2.80 22.34
CA GLN A 219 10.39 4.22 22.72
C GLN A 219 10.77 5.13 21.54
N ILE A 220 11.73 4.72 20.71
CA ILE A 220 12.09 5.43 19.47
C ILE A 220 10.87 5.51 18.57
N VAL A 221 10.24 4.38 18.23
CA VAL A 221 9.13 4.37 17.28
C VAL A 221 7.90 5.12 17.78
N GLU A 222 7.58 5.01 19.07
CA GLU A 222 6.47 5.75 19.67
C GLU A 222 6.67 7.25 19.49
N ASN A 223 7.85 7.78 19.83
CA ASN A 223 8.11 9.22 19.87
C ASN A 223 8.55 9.80 18.52
N LYS A 224 9.49 9.15 17.82
CA LYS A 224 10.01 9.58 16.50
C LYS A 224 8.95 9.48 15.42
N THR A 225 8.10 8.45 15.43
CA THR A 225 7.26 8.12 14.26
C THR A 225 5.77 8.12 14.54
N SER A 226 5.33 7.40 15.58
CA SER A 226 3.90 7.13 15.84
C SER A 226 3.12 8.42 16.10
N ARG A 227 3.73 9.30 16.90
CA ARG A 227 3.17 10.60 17.28
C ARG A 227 2.85 11.46 16.07
N TYR A 228 3.85 11.93 15.31
CA TYR A 228 3.63 12.89 14.23
C TYR A 228 2.95 12.28 13.00
N THR A 229 3.05 10.95 12.82
CA THR A 229 2.52 10.26 11.64
C THR A 229 1.05 9.87 11.77
N PHE A 230 0.61 9.49 12.97
CA PHE A 230 -0.75 8.98 13.18
C PHE A 230 -1.51 9.77 14.24
N TYR A 231 -0.97 9.84 15.47
CA TYR A 231 -1.71 10.40 16.60
C TYR A 231 -2.07 11.87 16.41
N HIS A 232 -1.09 12.72 16.09
CA HIS A 232 -1.31 14.16 15.99
C HIS A 232 -2.18 14.58 14.80
N PRO A 233 -2.03 14.01 13.58
CA PRO A 233 -2.98 14.26 12.50
C PRO A 233 -4.43 13.93 12.85
N ILE A 234 -4.66 12.77 13.49
CA ILE A 234 -6.01 12.39 13.93
C ILE A 234 -6.50 13.36 15.02
N SER A 235 -5.65 13.68 16.00
CA SER A 235 -6.01 14.57 17.11
C SER A 235 -6.36 15.97 16.63
N ILE A 236 -5.63 16.53 15.67
CA ILE A 236 -5.94 17.82 15.04
C ILE A 236 -7.30 17.75 14.31
N GLY A 237 -7.57 16.68 13.57
CA GLY A 237 -8.88 16.45 12.94
C GLY A 237 -10.02 16.39 13.95
N LEU A 238 -9.82 15.71 15.09
CA LEU A 238 -10.77 15.66 16.21
C LEU A 238 -11.00 17.05 16.81
N TYR A 239 -9.93 17.79 17.12
CA TYR A 239 -10.04 19.13 17.72
C TYR A 239 -10.75 20.13 16.81
N LEU A 240 -10.48 20.10 15.51
CA LEU A 240 -11.19 20.92 14.51
C LEU A 240 -12.68 20.53 14.43
N ALA A 241 -12.99 19.26 14.64
CA ALA A 241 -14.35 18.76 14.70
C ALA A 241 -15.00 18.91 16.08
N ASP A 242 -14.36 19.61 17.02
CA ASP A 242 -14.84 19.83 18.37
C ASP A 242 -14.98 18.57 19.24
N GLU A 243 -14.24 17.51 18.92
CA GLU A 243 -14.27 16.21 19.58
C GLU A 243 -12.97 15.95 20.37
N THR A 244 -13.08 15.42 21.60
CA THR A 244 -11.94 15.12 22.49
C THR A 244 -12.06 13.80 23.23
N THR A 245 -13.19 13.09 23.09
CA THR A 245 -13.54 11.89 23.87
C THR A 245 -12.63 10.70 23.57
N TYR A 246 -12.12 10.62 22.33
CA TYR A 246 -11.45 9.41 21.81
C TYR A 246 -9.91 9.45 21.84
N LEU A 247 -9.31 10.48 22.45
CA LEU A 247 -7.86 10.72 22.35
C LEU A 247 -7.03 9.55 22.89
N SER A 248 -7.43 8.92 24.00
CA SER A 248 -6.68 7.81 24.58
C SER A 248 -6.72 6.55 23.71
N GLN A 249 -7.87 6.22 23.12
CA GLN A 249 -8.02 5.10 22.18
C GLN A 249 -7.25 5.37 20.88
N VAL A 250 -7.34 6.60 20.37
CA VAL A 250 -6.58 7.04 19.20
C VAL A 250 -5.09 6.93 19.45
N LEU A 251 -4.60 7.28 20.64
CA LEU A 251 -3.19 7.12 20.98
C LEU A 251 -2.75 5.65 20.91
N ASN A 252 -3.48 4.76 21.57
CA ASN A 252 -3.15 3.33 21.59
C ASN A 252 -3.10 2.73 20.18
N ILE A 253 -4.13 3.02 19.36
CA ILE A 253 -4.20 2.57 17.96
C ILE A 253 -3.07 3.19 17.13
N SER A 254 -2.79 4.48 17.33
CA SER A 254 -1.73 5.20 16.62
C SER A 254 -0.35 4.63 16.91
N ASN A 255 -0.07 4.23 18.16
CA ASN A 255 1.18 3.58 18.54
C ASN A 255 1.33 2.21 17.88
N MET A 256 0.24 1.44 17.74
CA MET A 256 0.28 0.16 17.00
C MET A 256 0.57 0.35 15.52
N PHE A 257 -0.12 1.29 14.86
CA PHE A 257 0.13 1.60 13.45
C PHE A 257 1.52 2.19 13.24
N GLY A 258 1.97 3.05 14.13
CA GLY A 258 3.32 3.62 14.10
C GLY A 258 4.41 2.57 14.26
N TYR A 259 4.25 1.63 15.20
CA TYR A 259 5.14 0.48 15.34
C TYR A 259 5.25 -0.30 14.03
N TYR A 260 4.11 -0.68 13.44
CA TYR A 260 4.09 -1.41 12.18
C TYR A 260 4.68 -0.61 11.00
N PHE A 261 4.38 0.69 10.94
CA PHE A 261 4.88 1.58 9.90
C PHE A 261 6.41 1.72 9.95
N GLN A 262 6.99 1.86 11.14
CA GLN A 262 8.45 1.94 11.28
C GLN A 262 9.12 0.61 10.96
N VAL A 263 8.55 -0.54 11.38
CA VAL A 263 9.09 -1.85 10.99
C VAL A 263 9.09 -2.04 9.47
N GLN A 264 8.11 -1.46 8.76
CA GLN A 264 8.12 -1.45 7.29
C GLN A 264 9.23 -0.56 6.72
N ASP A 265 9.47 0.61 7.30
CA ASP A 265 10.55 1.52 6.89
C ASP A 265 11.92 0.88 7.11
N ASP A 266 12.18 0.31 8.30
CA ASP A 266 13.41 -0.43 8.61
C ASP A 266 13.61 -1.62 7.65
N TYR A 267 12.52 -2.27 7.24
CA TYR A 267 12.60 -3.38 6.28
C TYR A 267 12.98 -2.90 4.88
N LEU A 268 12.42 -1.78 4.45
CA LEU A 268 12.72 -1.18 3.16
C LEU A 268 14.17 -0.69 3.12
N ASP A 269 14.68 -0.11 4.21
CA ASP A 269 16.10 0.28 4.34
C ASP A 269 17.02 -0.96 4.33
N PHE A 270 16.66 -2.01 5.07
CA PHE A 270 17.42 -3.25 5.11
C PHE A 270 17.56 -3.93 3.73
N LEU A 271 16.54 -3.82 2.87
CA LEU A 271 16.57 -4.40 1.52
C LEU A 271 17.56 -3.72 0.57
N ASP A 272 18.00 -2.51 0.88
CA ASP A 272 19.03 -1.78 0.12
C ASP A 272 18.67 -1.62 -1.36
N ASN A 273 17.45 -1.14 -1.63
CA ASN A 273 16.94 -0.95 -3.00
C ASN A 273 16.41 0.46 -3.20
N ASP A 274 17.30 1.36 -3.61
CA ASP A 274 17.04 2.77 -3.87
C ASP A 274 15.92 3.01 -4.90
N GLU A 275 15.74 2.11 -5.88
CA GLU A 275 14.65 2.23 -6.87
C GLU A 275 13.26 2.04 -6.23
N LEU A 276 13.16 1.16 -5.24
CA LEU A 276 11.90 0.89 -4.52
C LEU A 276 11.62 1.93 -3.44
N THR A 277 12.66 2.43 -2.77
CA THR A 277 12.53 3.31 -1.60
C THR A 277 12.59 4.79 -1.97
N GLY A 278 13.29 5.15 -3.05
CA GLY A 278 13.58 6.53 -3.44
C GLY A 278 14.44 7.29 -2.41
N LYS A 279 15.13 6.56 -1.54
CA LYS A 279 16.12 7.04 -0.54
C LYS A 279 17.29 6.04 -0.47
N THR A 280 18.49 6.52 -0.21
CA THR A 280 19.67 5.67 0.00
C THR A 280 19.62 5.05 1.40
N SER A 281 19.94 3.76 1.52
CA SER A 281 19.85 3.02 2.78
C SER A 281 21.04 3.32 3.69
N CYS A 282 20.77 3.63 4.97
CA CYS A 282 21.78 4.13 5.92
C CYS A 282 21.87 3.40 7.26
N ASP A 283 20.87 2.56 7.61
CA ASP A 283 20.71 2.10 8.97
C ASP A 283 21.88 1.24 9.49
N ILE A 284 22.49 0.42 8.63
CA ILE A 284 23.55 -0.53 9.01
C ILE A 284 24.85 0.20 9.30
N GLN A 285 25.29 1.08 8.39
CA GLN A 285 26.54 1.83 8.56
C GLN A 285 26.46 2.86 9.68
N GLU A 286 25.26 3.36 9.99
CA GLU A 286 25.04 4.27 11.11
C GLU A 286 24.86 3.54 12.45
N GLY A 287 24.59 2.23 12.42
CA GLY A 287 24.42 1.44 13.64
C GLY A 287 23.08 1.71 14.32
N LYS A 288 22.04 2.05 13.56
CA LYS A 288 20.73 2.43 14.06
C LYS A 288 20.04 1.31 14.84
N CYS A 289 19.22 1.71 15.81
CA CYS A 289 18.33 0.80 16.54
C CYS A 289 17.10 0.50 15.69
N THR A 290 17.25 -0.46 14.77
CA THR A 290 16.17 -0.94 13.92
C THR A 290 15.54 -2.20 14.50
N TRP A 291 14.36 -2.55 14.01
CA TRP A 291 13.74 -3.82 14.37
C TRP A 291 14.66 -5.02 14.07
N PHE A 292 15.38 -4.97 12.95
CA PHE A 292 16.29 -6.02 12.52
C PHE A 292 17.57 -6.07 13.36
N SER A 293 18.14 -4.93 13.78
CA SER A 293 19.33 -4.99 14.66
C SER A 293 18.97 -5.53 16.04
N CYS A 294 17.85 -5.08 16.62
CA CYS A 294 17.31 -5.60 17.87
C CYS A 294 17.05 -7.10 17.82
N LYS A 295 16.38 -7.57 16.76
CA LYS A 295 16.04 -8.99 16.64
C LYS A 295 17.28 -9.86 16.42
N THR A 296 18.30 -9.35 15.71
CA THR A 296 19.55 -10.07 15.45
C THR A 296 20.31 -10.29 16.76
N ILE A 297 20.43 -9.24 17.57
CA ILE A 297 21.05 -9.29 18.90
C ILE A 297 20.29 -10.23 19.84
N GLU A 298 18.96 -10.17 19.84
CA GLU A 298 18.12 -11.03 20.67
C GLU A 298 18.31 -12.53 20.36
N ILE A 299 18.52 -12.89 19.10
CA ILE A 299 18.76 -14.27 18.68
C ILE A 299 20.21 -14.67 18.96
N LEU A 300 21.18 -13.90 18.47
CA LEU A 300 22.60 -14.24 18.54
C LEU A 300 23.10 -14.38 19.97
N SER A 301 22.66 -13.51 20.89
CA SER A 301 22.98 -13.59 22.31
C SER A 301 22.55 -14.90 22.97
N LYS A 302 21.56 -15.61 22.40
CA LYS A 302 21.05 -16.89 22.90
C LYS A 302 21.62 -18.10 22.15
N THR A 303 21.99 -17.94 20.88
CA THR A 303 22.29 -19.07 20.00
C THR A 303 23.76 -19.17 19.56
N ASN A 304 24.50 -18.07 19.46
CA ASN A 304 25.86 -18.09 18.90
C ASN A 304 26.69 -16.87 19.33
N GLU A 305 27.44 -17.02 20.43
CA GLU A 305 28.30 -15.98 21.00
C GLU A 305 29.37 -15.47 20.02
N LYS A 306 30.00 -16.36 19.25
CA LYS A 306 31.02 -15.95 18.25
C LYS A 306 30.44 -15.08 17.15
N LYS A 307 29.23 -15.41 16.66
CA LYS A 307 28.53 -14.57 15.66
C LYS A 307 27.99 -13.29 16.28
N TYR A 308 27.60 -13.32 17.55
CA TYR A 308 27.23 -12.12 18.31
C TYR A 308 28.41 -11.14 18.32
N ASP A 309 29.59 -11.56 18.79
CA ASP A 309 30.77 -10.70 18.85
C ASP A 309 31.17 -10.19 17.46
N LEU A 310 31.07 -11.04 16.43
CA LEU A 310 31.32 -10.64 15.06
C LEU A 310 30.33 -9.54 14.61
N PHE A 311 29.03 -9.73 14.82
CA PHE A 311 28.02 -8.75 14.45
C PHE A 311 28.23 -7.40 15.15
N ILE A 312 28.50 -7.42 16.45
CA ILE A 312 28.78 -6.23 17.26
C ILE A 312 30.01 -5.47 16.74
N ASN A 313 31.01 -6.19 16.24
CA ASN A 313 32.21 -5.58 15.65
C ASN A 313 32.01 -5.06 14.22
N LEU A 314 30.94 -5.43 13.52
CA LEU A 314 30.68 -5.02 12.12
C LEU A 314 29.60 -3.94 12.02
N TYR A 315 28.55 -4.02 12.84
CA TYR A 315 27.40 -3.12 12.79
C TYR A 315 27.78 -1.69 13.22
N GLY A 316 27.36 -0.66 12.47
CA GLY A 316 27.76 0.73 12.69
C GLY A 316 29.13 1.12 12.12
N LYS A 317 29.70 0.29 11.23
CA LYS A 317 30.92 0.65 10.47
C LYS A 317 30.57 1.11 9.07
N ASN A 318 31.15 2.24 8.69
CA ASN A 318 31.00 2.82 7.36
C ASN A 318 32.06 2.28 6.38
N ASP A 319 32.14 0.96 6.23
CA ASP A 319 32.93 0.31 5.18
C ASP A 319 32.11 -0.79 4.51
N GLU A 320 32.24 -0.88 3.18
CA GLU A 320 31.38 -1.71 2.34
C GLU A 320 31.41 -3.19 2.75
N LYS A 321 32.56 -3.68 3.22
CA LYS A 321 32.73 -5.07 3.65
C LYS A 321 31.96 -5.33 4.94
N SER A 322 32.12 -4.47 5.96
CA SER A 322 31.40 -4.61 7.22
C SER A 322 29.89 -4.52 7.04
N ILE A 323 29.42 -3.61 6.18
CA ILE A 323 27.99 -3.48 5.85
C ILE A 323 27.46 -4.78 5.23
N LYS A 324 28.14 -5.31 4.21
CA LYS A 324 27.76 -6.56 3.53
C LYS A 324 27.76 -7.76 4.47
N ASP A 325 28.79 -7.88 5.31
CA ASP A 325 28.93 -9.00 6.25
C ASP A 325 27.88 -8.92 7.38
N ALA A 326 27.63 -7.72 7.94
CA ALA A 326 26.57 -7.51 8.92
C ALA A 326 25.18 -7.82 8.33
N ARG A 327 24.89 -7.33 7.12
CA ARG A 327 23.65 -7.62 6.40
C ARG A 327 23.48 -9.11 6.14
N LYS A 328 24.56 -9.81 5.77
CA LYS A 328 24.55 -11.27 5.59
C LYS A 328 24.20 -12.01 6.88
N ILE A 329 24.82 -11.62 8.00
CA ILE A 329 24.49 -12.21 9.32
C ILE A 329 23.02 -11.99 9.64
N MET A 330 22.50 -10.78 9.43
CA MET A 330 21.08 -10.48 9.62
C MET A 330 20.22 -11.41 8.72
N LEU A 331 20.50 -11.49 7.42
CA LEU A 331 19.75 -12.31 6.45
C LEU A 331 19.67 -13.80 6.82
N GLU A 332 20.72 -14.39 7.40
CA GLU A 332 20.71 -15.79 7.83
C GLU A 332 19.54 -16.09 8.78
N TYR A 333 19.20 -15.15 9.67
CA TYR A 333 18.12 -15.31 10.64
C TYR A 333 16.77 -14.76 10.15
N TYR A 334 16.75 -13.85 9.17
CA TYR A 334 15.52 -13.31 8.58
C TYR A 334 15.01 -14.06 7.37
N SER A 335 15.81 -14.93 6.75
CA SER A 335 15.41 -15.77 5.62
C SER A 335 14.11 -16.54 5.89
N PHE A 336 13.94 -17.07 7.12
CA PHE A 336 12.71 -17.74 7.56
C PHE A 336 11.53 -16.78 7.73
N ILE A 337 11.75 -15.54 8.19
CA ILE A 337 10.71 -14.51 8.36
C ILE A 337 10.28 -13.94 7.00
N ILE A 338 11.22 -13.71 6.09
CA ILE A 338 10.96 -13.29 4.70
C ILE A 338 10.20 -14.39 3.95
N MET A 339 10.58 -15.65 4.15
CA MET A 339 9.87 -16.82 3.63
C MET A 339 8.47 -16.93 4.23
N LEU A 340 8.30 -16.79 5.54
CA LEU A 340 6.99 -16.78 6.19
C LEU A 340 6.13 -15.61 5.76
N LYS A 341 6.69 -14.43 5.51
CA LYS A 341 5.96 -13.26 5.00
C LYS A 341 5.53 -13.49 3.55
N ARG A 342 6.36 -14.12 2.72
CA ARG A 342 5.98 -14.60 1.38
C ARG A 342 4.86 -15.63 1.47
N ILE A 343 5.00 -16.63 2.34
CA ILE A 343 3.99 -17.68 2.58
C ILE A 343 2.69 -17.08 3.10
N LEU A 344 2.73 -16.17 4.08
CA LEU A 344 1.58 -15.45 4.64
C LEU A 344 0.96 -14.47 3.65
N SER A 345 1.75 -13.90 2.73
CA SER A 345 1.22 -13.08 1.64
C SER A 345 0.57 -13.92 0.54
N SER A 346 0.99 -15.18 0.38
CA SER A 346 0.32 -16.17 -0.49
C SER A 346 -0.85 -16.89 0.19
N SER A 347 -0.88 -16.93 1.53
CA SER A 347 -1.99 -17.46 2.32
C SER A 347 -2.74 -16.31 2.99
N THR A 348 -3.64 -15.67 2.24
CA THR A 348 -4.68 -14.81 2.79
C THR A 348 -5.68 -15.66 3.59
N THR A 349 -5.24 -16.20 4.73
CA THR A 349 -6.13 -16.73 5.75
C THR A 349 -6.75 -15.56 6.49
N ASN A 350 -7.99 -15.27 6.10
CA ASN A 350 -9.08 -14.65 6.86
C ASN A 350 -8.72 -14.18 8.27
N TRP A 351 -8.30 -12.92 8.38
CA TRP A 351 -8.52 -12.15 9.60
C TRP A 351 -9.90 -11.50 9.48
N THR A 352 -10.91 -12.15 10.04
CA THR A 352 -12.23 -11.55 10.29
C THR A 352 -12.11 -10.50 11.39
N ILE A 353 -11.62 -9.31 11.03
CA ILE A 353 -11.89 -8.08 11.76
C ILE A 353 -12.77 -7.24 10.84
N ILE A 354 -14.06 -7.21 11.20
CA ILE A 354 -15.14 -6.30 10.75
C ILE A 354 -14.74 -5.38 9.58
N GLY A 355 -15.08 -5.83 8.37
CA GLY A 355 -15.41 -5.03 7.19
C GLY A 355 -14.55 -3.80 6.89
N ARG A 356 -13.39 -4.01 6.23
CA ARG A 356 -12.88 -3.19 5.13
C ARG A 356 -11.63 -3.84 4.54
N ASN A 357 -11.75 -4.42 3.35
CA ASN A 357 -10.62 -4.89 2.57
C ASN A 357 -9.76 -3.67 2.15
N PHE A 358 -8.60 -3.50 2.77
CA PHE A 358 -7.57 -2.59 2.27
C PHE A 358 -6.85 -3.26 1.09
N SER A 359 -7.22 -2.88 -0.13
CA SER A 359 -6.43 -3.25 -1.31
C SER A 359 -5.18 -2.37 -1.40
N LYS A 360 -4.00 -3.00 -1.38
CA LYS A 360 -2.71 -2.38 -1.73
C LYS A 360 -2.49 -2.53 -3.24
N THR A 361 -3.09 -1.66 -4.04
CA THR A 361 -2.63 -1.44 -5.43
C THR A 361 -2.76 0.04 -5.75
N ASN A 362 -1.67 0.65 -6.22
CA ASN A 362 -1.68 1.98 -6.81
C ASN A 362 -2.72 2.03 -7.94
N ASN A 363 -3.32 3.21 -8.18
CA ASN A 363 -4.10 3.46 -9.39
C ASN A 363 -3.17 3.27 -10.61
N VAL A 364 -3.26 2.13 -11.29
CA VAL A 364 -2.61 1.93 -12.59
C VAL A 364 -3.52 2.57 -13.63
N LEU A 365 -3.20 3.80 -14.04
CA LEU A 365 -3.81 4.39 -15.23
C LEU A 365 -3.35 3.59 -16.46
N ALA A 366 -4.28 3.16 -17.31
CA ALA A 366 -3.94 2.52 -18.57
C ALA A 366 -3.20 3.52 -19.48
N LYS A 367 -2.03 3.13 -20.00
CA LYS A 367 -1.23 3.94 -20.92
C LYS A 367 -1.29 3.35 -22.33
N LYS A 368 -1.46 4.18 -23.35
CA LYS A 368 -1.37 3.81 -24.76
C LYS A 368 -0.03 4.23 -25.31
N ILE A 369 0.61 3.33 -26.05
CA ILE A 369 1.80 3.66 -26.83
C ILE A 369 1.32 4.34 -28.12
N VAL A 370 1.78 5.56 -28.36
CA VAL A 370 1.50 6.33 -29.58
C VAL A 370 2.84 6.57 -30.28
N GLU A 371 2.97 6.05 -31.49
CA GLU A 371 4.13 6.29 -32.34
C GLU A 371 3.82 7.40 -33.35
N LYS A 372 4.65 8.43 -33.38
CA LYS A 372 4.59 9.51 -34.38
C LYS A 372 5.91 9.55 -35.14
N THR A 373 5.84 9.32 -36.45
CA THR A 373 7.01 9.43 -37.32
C THR A 373 7.04 10.83 -37.94
N THR A 374 8.12 11.57 -37.69
CA THR A 374 8.37 12.87 -38.33
C THR A 374 9.69 12.79 -39.08
N GLY A 375 9.64 12.67 -40.41
CA GLY A 375 10.81 12.42 -41.24
C GLY A 375 11.41 11.03 -41.00
N ASN A 376 12.72 10.95 -40.71
CA ASN A 376 13.45 9.70 -40.44
C ASN A 376 13.47 9.29 -38.95
N VAL A 377 12.72 9.99 -38.09
CA VAL A 377 12.69 9.71 -36.64
C VAL A 377 11.28 9.32 -36.21
N THR A 378 11.16 8.13 -35.62
CA THR A 378 9.93 7.68 -34.95
C THR A 378 10.04 8.00 -33.46
N ILE A 379 9.13 8.84 -32.98
CA ILE A 379 9.01 9.21 -31.58
C ILE A 379 7.88 8.36 -30.98
N VAL A 380 8.21 7.59 -29.94
CA VAL A 380 7.26 6.72 -29.23
C VAL A 380 6.93 7.36 -27.89
N GLU A 381 5.69 7.78 -27.70
CA GLU A 381 5.21 8.45 -26.48
C GLU A 381 4.13 7.61 -25.79
N LEU A 382 4.06 7.71 -24.45
CA LEU A 382 3.03 7.05 -23.64
C LEU A 382 1.97 8.07 -23.23
N GLU A 383 0.76 7.94 -23.77
CA GLU A 383 -0.39 8.79 -23.46
C GLU A 383 -1.30 8.10 -22.44
N SER A 384 -1.71 8.83 -21.39
CA SER A 384 -2.61 8.32 -20.34
C SER A 384 -4.06 8.31 -20.86
N ILE A 385 -4.73 7.16 -20.84
CA ILE A 385 -6.16 7.08 -21.21
C ILE A 385 -7.01 6.98 -19.94
N PRO A 386 -8.12 7.75 -19.82
CA PRO A 386 -9.12 7.52 -18.78
C PRO A 386 -9.75 6.13 -18.96
N GLU A 387 -9.82 5.38 -17.86
CA GLU A 387 -10.30 4.00 -17.83
C GLU A 387 -11.74 3.92 -18.37
N SER A 388 -11.94 3.24 -19.51
CA SER A 388 -13.28 2.87 -19.97
C SER A 388 -13.89 1.96 -18.92
N SER A 389 -15.06 2.31 -18.41
CA SER A 389 -15.84 1.55 -17.42
C SER A 389 -16.14 0.13 -17.91
N LYS A 390 -15.17 -0.78 -17.76
CA LYS A 390 -15.44 -2.21 -17.83
C LYS A 390 -16.20 -2.61 -16.56
N PRO A 391 -17.17 -3.54 -16.66
CA PRO A 391 -17.97 -3.94 -15.51
C PRO A 391 -17.04 -4.46 -14.42
N ARG A 392 -17.20 -3.91 -13.21
CA ARG A 392 -16.49 -4.38 -12.02
C ARG A 392 -16.75 -5.87 -11.86
N LEU A 393 -15.70 -6.60 -11.50
CA LEU A 393 -15.78 -7.97 -11.04
C LEU A 393 -16.87 -8.05 -9.96
N ASP A 394 -17.85 -8.93 -10.13
CA ASP A 394 -18.89 -9.16 -9.12
C ASP A 394 -18.29 -10.13 -8.08
N VAL A 395 -17.31 -9.64 -7.32
CA VAL A 395 -16.46 -10.45 -6.43
C VAL A 395 -17.26 -11.01 -5.24
N ASP A 396 -18.39 -10.39 -4.93
CA ASP A 396 -19.19 -10.61 -3.71
C ASP A 396 -20.24 -11.73 -3.86
N ASP A 397 -20.50 -12.26 -5.06
CA ASP A 397 -21.41 -13.38 -5.26
C ASP A 397 -20.72 -14.74 -5.01
N HIS A 398 -20.55 -15.08 -3.73
CA HIS A 398 -19.97 -16.35 -3.28
C HIS A 398 -20.74 -17.61 -3.72
N SER A 399 -21.90 -17.48 -4.38
CA SER A 399 -22.61 -18.63 -4.95
C SER A 399 -21.93 -19.19 -6.22
N LYS A 400 -21.01 -18.45 -6.83
CA LYS A 400 -20.29 -18.82 -8.06
C LYS A 400 -18.81 -19.09 -7.80
N CYS A 401 -18.21 -20.00 -8.57
CA CYS A 401 -16.79 -20.28 -8.45
C CYS A 401 -15.91 -19.10 -8.91
N VAL A 402 -14.63 -19.11 -8.54
CA VAL A 402 -13.68 -18.00 -8.78
C VAL A 402 -13.67 -17.54 -10.24
N LEU A 403 -13.57 -18.47 -11.21
CA LEU A 403 -13.60 -18.12 -12.64
C LEU A 403 -14.96 -17.61 -13.14
N CYS A 404 -16.07 -18.03 -12.53
CA CYS A 404 -17.40 -17.51 -12.87
C CYS A 404 -17.67 -16.12 -12.26
N ARG A 405 -17.10 -15.84 -11.07
CA ARG A 405 -17.14 -14.51 -10.43
C ARG A 405 -16.25 -13.50 -11.12
N ALA A 406 -15.14 -13.98 -11.68
CA ALA A 406 -14.17 -13.13 -12.35
C ALA A 406 -14.72 -12.43 -13.61
N ASN A 407 -15.98 -12.70 -14.00
CA ASN A 407 -16.70 -12.13 -15.15
C ASN A 407 -15.77 -11.79 -16.32
N LEU A 408 -14.81 -12.69 -16.58
CA LEU A 408 -13.73 -12.46 -17.52
C LEU A 408 -14.41 -12.36 -18.88
N PRO A 409 -14.39 -11.19 -19.52
CA PRO A 409 -14.96 -11.07 -20.84
C PRO A 409 -14.04 -11.89 -21.73
N THR A 410 -14.52 -13.04 -22.18
CA THR A 410 -13.84 -14.10 -22.96
C THR A 410 -13.17 -15.23 -22.16
N LYS A 411 -13.46 -16.45 -22.62
CA LYS A 411 -13.09 -17.76 -22.05
C LYS A 411 -11.57 -17.85 -21.85
N VAL A 412 -11.12 -18.38 -20.71
CA VAL A 412 -9.73 -18.82 -20.52
C VAL A 412 -9.34 -19.70 -21.71
N LYS A 413 -8.22 -19.39 -22.37
CA LYS A 413 -7.67 -20.12 -23.52
C LYS A 413 -6.44 -20.92 -23.11
N TYR A 414 -6.07 -21.91 -23.93
CA TYR A 414 -4.85 -22.70 -23.71
C TYR A 414 -3.55 -21.87 -23.75
N THR A 415 -3.58 -20.68 -24.35
CA THR A 415 -2.44 -19.74 -24.39
C THR A 415 -2.26 -18.96 -23.09
N ASP A 416 -3.25 -18.95 -22.19
CA ASP A 416 -3.21 -18.20 -20.94
C ASP A 416 -2.42 -18.95 -19.86
N VAL A 417 -1.16 -19.29 -20.18
CA VAL A 417 -0.32 -20.21 -19.39
C VAL A 417 -0.14 -19.78 -17.94
N LEU A 418 -0.07 -18.48 -17.66
CA LEU A 418 0.05 -17.96 -16.29
C LEU A 418 -1.22 -18.17 -15.46
N ILE A 419 -2.39 -18.16 -16.10
CA ILE A 419 -3.67 -18.43 -15.42
C ILE A 419 -3.80 -19.94 -15.21
N LEU A 420 -3.46 -20.74 -16.23
CA LEU A 420 -3.54 -22.19 -16.18
C LEU A 420 -2.57 -22.80 -15.17
N GLU A 421 -1.35 -22.26 -15.05
CA GLU A 421 -0.34 -22.72 -14.09
C GLU A 421 -0.81 -22.62 -12.63
N GLN A 422 -1.68 -21.65 -12.30
CA GLN A 422 -2.26 -21.53 -10.96
C GLN A 422 -3.18 -22.70 -10.58
N PHE A 423 -3.67 -23.44 -11.57
CA PHE A 423 -4.52 -24.62 -11.37
C PHE A 423 -3.75 -25.94 -11.59
N MET A 424 -2.43 -25.89 -11.76
CA MET A 424 -1.59 -27.06 -12.04
C MET A 424 -0.72 -27.44 -10.84
N ARG A 425 -0.37 -28.72 -10.73
CA ARG A 425 0.68 -29.24 -9.85
C ARG A 425 2.05 -29.06 -10.49
N GLU A 426 3.11 -29.34 -9.71
CA GLU A 426 4.48 -29.33 -10.21
C GLU A 426 4.70 -30.33 -11.35
N ASP A 427 3.99 -31.46 -11.34
CA ASP A 427 4.04 -32.51 -12.37
C ASP A 427 3.26 -32.18 -13.66
N GLY A 428 2.68 -30.98 -13.76
CA GLY A 428 1.93 -30.53 -14.93
C GLY A 428 0.48 -31.03 -15.00
N THR A 429 -0.02 -31.77 -14.00
CA THR A 429 -1.43 -32.19 -13.93
C THR A 429 -2.31 -31.12 -13.28
N VAL A 430 -3.61 -31.07 -13.63
CA VAL A 430 -4.55 -30.11 -13.03
C VAL A 430 -4.90 -30.53 -11.61
N LEU A 431 -4.98 -29.57 -10.69
CA LEU A 431 -5.43 -29.77 -9.33
C LEU A 431 -6.87 -30.31 -9.29
N PRO A 432 -7.19 -31.24 -8.37
CA PRO A 432 -8.55 -31.73 -8.14
C PRO A 432 -9.55 -30.59 -7.87
N GLN A 433 -10.80 -30.80 -8.26
CA GLN A 433 -11.86 -29.79 -8.18
C GLN A 433 -12.06 -29.23 -6.75
N GLU A 434 -11.87 -30.08 -5.74
CA GLU A 434 -11.99 -29.71 -4.33
C GLU A 434 -10.95 -28.66 -3.91
N LEU A 435 -9.76 -28.68 -4.53
CA LEU A 435 -8.66 -27.75 -4.27
C LEU A 435 -8.75 -26.50 -5.13
N THR A 436 -9.21 -26.61 -6.38
CA THR A 436 -9.37 -25.46 -7.27
C THR A 436 -10.57 -24.59 -6.89
N GLY A 437 -11.56 -25.16 -6.21
CA GLY A 437 -12.82 -24.48 -5.87
C GLY A 437 -13.65 -24.09 -7.10
N LEU A 438 -13.36 -24.69 -8.27
CA LEU A 438 -14.05 -24.42 -9.52
C LEU A 438 -15.37 -25.19 -9.60
N CYS A 439 -16.36 -24.61 -10.30
CA CYS A 439 -17.55 -25.38 -10.66
C CYS A 439 -17.18 -26.43 -11.71
N ARG A 440 -17.95 -27.51 -11.81
CA ARG A 440 -17.65 -28.65 -12.70
C ARG A 440 -17.42 -28.22 -14.15
N LYS A 441 -18.15 -27.20 -14.62
CA LYS A 441 -18.01 -26.66 -15.97
C LYS A 441 -16.64 -26.00 -16.17
N GLN A 442 -16.18 -25.18 -15.21
CA GLN A 442 -14.91 -24.46 -15.33
C GLN A 442 -13.70 -25.38 -15.09
N GLN A 443 -13.83 -26.36 -14.18
CA GLN A 443 -12.82 -27.40 -13.98
C GLN A 443 -12.51 -28.13 -15.30
N LEU A 444 -13.55 -28.59 -16.01
CA LEU A 444 -13.39 -29.25 -17.31
C LEU A 444 -12.80 -28.34 -18.39
N THR A 445 -13.05 -27.03 -18.33
CA THR A 445 -12.46 -26.06 -19.26
C THR A 445 -10.96 -25.92 -19.00
N VAL A 446 -10.56 -25.76 -17.73
CA VAL A 446 -9.15 -25.64 -17.34
C VAL A 446 -8.39 -26.91 -17.69
N GLU A 447 -8.93 -28.09 -17.40
CA GLU A 447 -8.33 -29.38 -17.78
C GLU A 447 -8.06 -29.49 -19.28
N ARG A 448 -9.02 -29.05 -20.12
CA ARG A 448 -8.82 -29.03 -21.58
C ARG A 448 -7.78 -28.01 -22.02
N CYS A 449 -7.79 -26.81 -21.44
CA CYS A 449 -6.83 -25.77 -21.78
C CYS A 449 -5.41 -26.17 -21.40
N VAL A 450 -5.22 -26.80 -20.23
CA VAL A 450 -3.91 -27.35 -19.80
C VAL A 450 -3.45 -28.45 -20.75
N MET A 451 -4.34 -29.37 -21.14
CA MET A 451 -4.02 -30.42 -22.11
C MET A 451 -3.62 -29.83 -23.48
N GLN A 452 -4.36 -28.84 -23.98
CA GLN A 452 -4.03 -28.13 -25.23
C GLN A 452 -2.70 -27.37 -25.12
N ALA A 453 -2.42 -26.75 -23.97
CA ALA A 453 -1.17 -26.03 -23.71
C ALA A 453 0.04 -26.98 -23.70
N HIS A 454 -0.10 -28.16 -23.08
CA HIS A 454 0.90 -29.23 -23.15
C HIS A 454 1.15 -29.69 -24.59
N TRP A 455 0.09 -29.90 -25.38
CA TRP A 455 0.22 -30.27 -26.79
C TRP A 455 0.84 -29.17 -27.65
N ALA A 456 0.61 -27.91 -27.31
CA ALA A 456 1.23 -26.75 -27.95
C ALA A 456 2.68 -26.50 -27.48
N GLY A 457 3.19 -27.26 -26.50
CA GLY A 457 4.54 -27.11 -25.95
C GLY A 457 4.71 -25.85 -25.09
N LEU A 458 3.62 -25.30 -24.54
CA LEU A 458 3.65 -24.07 -23.75
C LEU A 458 4.09 -24.27 -22.29
N PHE A 459 4.26 -25.53 -21.85
CA PHE A 459 4.79 -25.90 -20.54
C PHE A 459 6.01 -26.83 -20.66
N PRO A 460 7.16 -26.33 -21.17
CA PRO A 460 8.33 -27.15 -21.47
C PRO A 460 8.92 -27.85 -20.23
N ASP A 461 8.82 -27.21 -19.06
CA ASP A 461 9.37 -27.73 -17.80
C ASP A 461 8.43 -28.68 -17.05
N LYS A 462 7.20 -28.88 -17.56
CA LYS A 462 6.14 -29.66 -16.90
C LYS A 462 5.49 -30.70 -17.82
N THR A 463 6.08 -30.96 -19.00
CA THR A 463 5.58 -31.94 -19.96
C THR A 463 6.22 -33.31 -19.72
N LEU A 464 5.43 -34.32 -19.34
CA LEU A 464 5.91 -35.71 -19.26
C LEU A 464 6.04 -36.35 -20.66
N PRO A 465 7.01 -37.26 -20.90
CA PRO A 465 7.23 -37.89 -22.20
C PRO A 465 6.05 -38.70 -22.76
N ASP A 466 5.20 -39.26 -21.88
CA ASP A 466 4.18 -40.26 -22.21
C ASP A 466 2.74 -39.73 -22.20
N PHE A 467 2.52 -38.45 -22.54
CA PHE A 467 1.17 -38.02 -22.86
C PHE A 467 0.76 -38.67 -24.19
N ASP A 468 -0.09 -39.70 -24.14
CA ASP A 468 -0.54 -40.47 -25.31
C ASP A 468 -0.98 -39.56 -26.46
N ARG A 469 -0.13 -39.46 -27.49
CA ARG A 469 -0.33 -38.65 -28.71
C ARG A 469 -1.07 -39.40 -29.81
N THR A 470 -1.54 -40.63 -29.55
CA THR A 470 -1.95 -41.55 -30.63
C THR A 470 -3.34 -41.28 -31.19
N GLY A 471 -4.24 -40.65 -30.44
CA GLY A 471 -5.64 -40.46 -30.86
C GLY A 471 -5.91 -39.35 -31.89
N TYR A 472 -5.02 -38.38 -32.07
CA TYR A 472 -5.36 -37.12 -32.78
C TYR A 472 -4.41 -36.69 -33.90
N LYS A 473 -3.47 -37.55 -34.34
CA LYS A 473 -2.59 -37.28 -35.50
C LYS A 473 -3.33 -36.93 -36.81
N ARG A 474 -4.66 -37.04 -36.86
CA ARG A 474 -5.51 -36.64 -38.00
C ARG A 474 -5.88 -35.14 -38.03
N PHE A 475 -5.67 -34.37 -36.95
CA PHE A 475 -6.22 -33.00 -36.84
C PHE A 475 -5.19 -31.93 -36.44
N ASN A 476 -4.06 -31.86 -37.16
CA ASN A 476 -3.18 -30.68 -37.12
C ASN A 476 -3.90 -29.44 -37.72
N ARG A 477 -4.75 -28.80 -36.92
CA ARG A 477 -5.17 -27.41 -37.11
C ARG A 477 -4.96 -26.69 -35.78
N TYR A 478 -4.22 -25.59 -35.83
CA TYR A 478 -4.24 -24.58 -34.78
C TYR A 478 -5.67 -24.01 -34.73
N TRP A 479 -6.26 -23.95 -33.55
CA TRP A 479 -7.65 -23.52 -33.34
C TRP A 479 -7.69 -22.10 -32.78
N ASP A 480 -8.44 -21.19 -33.41
CA ASP A 480 -8.61 -19.81 -32.93
C ASP A 480 -9.81 -19.64 -31.95
N ASP A 481 -10.78 -20.57 -31.91
CA ASP A 481 -11.90 -20.59 -30.94
C ASP A 481 -12.62 -21.96 -30.83
N ASP A 482 -13.04 -22.30 -29.60
CA ASP A 482 -13.67 -23.56 -29.14
C ASP A 482 -15.08 -23.85 -29.69
N PHE A 483 -15.69 -22.97 -30.49
CA PHE A 483 -17.06 -23.18 -31.04
C PHE A 483 -17.12 -23.49 -32.53
N ASP A 484 -15.99 -23.52 -33.24
CA ASP A 484 -16.02 -23.78 -34.69
C ASP A 484 -16.52 -25.18 -35.06
N MET A 485 -16.42 -26.15 -34.15
CA MET A 485 -16.97 -27.49 -34.34
C MET A 485 -18.51 -27.53 -34.31
N TYR A 486 -19.17 -26.50 -33.77
CA TYR A 486 -20.64 -26.42 -33.61
C TYR A 486 -21.30 -25.38 -34.51
N LYS A 487 -20.56 -24.69 -35.39
CA LYS A 487 -21.17 -23.84 -36.43
C LYS A 487 -21.80 -24.75 -37.49
N THR A 488 -23.09 -25.06 -37.33
CA THR A 488 -23.90 -25.58 -38.44
C THR A 488 -23.92 -24.54 -39.55
N ALA A 489 -23.27 -24.86 -40.68
CA ALA A 489 -23.31 -24.03 -41.87
C ALA A 489 -24.74 -24.03 -42.45
N VAL A 490 -25.37 -22.86 -42.52
CA VAL A 490 -26.63 -22.68 -43.24
C VAL A 490 -26.32 -22.79 -44.74
N LYS A 491 -26.78 -23.87 -45.38
CA LYS A 491 -26.81 -23.98 -46.85
C LYS A 491 -28.19 -23.59 -47.34
N VAL A 492 -28.32 -22.41 -47.93
CA VAL A 492 -29.51 -22.02 -48.68
C VAL A 492 -29.45 -22.72 -50.05
N LYS A 493 -30.42 -23.60 -50.33
CA LYS A 493 -30.67 -24.13 -51.67
C LYS A 493 -32.02 -23.59 -52.14
N PRO A 494 -32.16 -23.14 -53.40
CA PRO A 494 -33.48 -22.85 -53.96
C PRO A 494 -34.25 -24.16 -54.06
N GLY A 495 -35.39 -24.22 -53.37
CA GLY A 495 -36.29 -25.36 -53.38
C GLY A 495 -37.71 -24.88 -53.15
N ILE A 496 -38.65 -25.43 -53.92
CA ILE A 496 -40.08 -25.15 -53.79
C ILE A 496 -40.59 -25.93 -52.57
N MET A 497 -41.16 -25.22 -51.60
CA MET A 497 -41.77 -25.82 -50.40
C MET A 497 -43.15 -26.37 -50.74
N PHE A 498 -43.37 -27.66 -50.50
CA PHE A 498 -44.73 -28.20 -50.30
C PHE A 498 -45.00 -28.25 -48.79
N TYR A 499 -46.16 -27.74 -48.40
CA TYR A 499 -46.62 -27.73 -47.01
C TYR A 499 -47.21 -29.10 -46.67
N ILE A 500 -46.61 -29.83 -45.73
CA ILE A 500 -47.26 -31.01 -45.12
C ILE A 500 -47.54 -30.66 -43.66
N HIS A 501 -48.80 -30.42 -43.34
CA HIS A 501 -49.28 -30.35 -41.97
C HIS A 501 -49.30 -31.77 -41.38
N GLN A 502 -48.60 -32.02 -40.28
CA GLN A 502 -48.93 -33.15 -39.42
C GLN A 502 -49.02 -32.73 -37.95
N TYR A 503 -50.17 -33.14 -37.39
CA TYR A 503 -50.69 -32.82 -36.08
C TYR A 503 -49.88 -33.44 -34.95
N ASN A 504 -49.91 -32.75 -33.81
CA ASN A 504 -49.34 -33.16 -32.54
C ASN A 504 -50.15 -34.32 -31.93
N PRO A 505 -49.57 -35.51 -31.66
CA PRO A 505 -50.20 -36.49 -30.80
C PRO A 505 -49.50 -36.49 -29.43
N ARG A 506 -49.99 -35.64 -28.52
CA ARG A 506 -49.98 -35.99 -27.10
C ARG A 506 -50.99 -37.11 -26.92
N GLY A 507 -50.54 -38.27 -26.43
CA GLY A 507 -51.43 -39.19 -25.73
C GLY A 507 -51.32 -40.65 -26.14
N SER A 508 -50.55 -41.37 -25.32
CA SER A 508 -50.79 -42.76 -24.91
C SER A 508 -50.57 -43.90 -25.91
N LEU A 509 -49.99 -44.97 -25.35
CA LEU A 509 -49.88 -46.34 -25.83
C LEU A 509 -48.75 -46.58 -26.86
N PHE A 510 -47.67 -47.21 -26.43
CA PHE A 510 -47.49 -48.65 -26.61
C PHE A 510 -46.21 -49.14 -25.90
N LYS A 511 -46.34 -50.31 -25.25
CA LYS A 511 -45.26 -51.02 -24.55
C LYS A 511 -44.21 -51.54 -25.54
N SER A 512 -42.98 -51.65 -25.04
CA SER A 512 -41.84 -52.34 -25.70
C SER A 512 -42.22 -53.71 -26.26
N PRO A 513 -41.60 -54.10 -27.39
CA PRO A 513 -41.12 -55.45 -27.57
C PRO A 513 -39.58 -55.50 -27.60
N LYS A 514 -39.10 -56.53 -26.89
CA LYS A 514 -37.77 -57.13 -26.96
C LYS A 514 -37.40 -57.52 -28.40
N ASN A 515 -36.08 -57.55 -28.64
CA ASN A 515 -35.28 -58.40 -29.54
C ASN A 515 -35.94 -59.02 -30.78
N VAL A 516 -35.24 -58.97 -31.93
CA VAL A 516 -34.76 -60.16 -32.68
C VAL A 516 -33.88 -59.69 -33.86
N LYS A 517 -32.66 -60.26 -33.87
CA LYS A 517 -31.67 -60.50 -34.95
C LYS A 517 -31.20 -59.35 -35.84
#